data_AF-V5GLP6-F1
#
_entry.id   AF-V5GLP6-F1
#
_cell.length_a   1.000
_cell.length_b   1.000
_cell.length_c   1.000
_cell.angle_alpha   90.00
_cell.angle_beta   90.00
_cell.angle_gamma   90.00
#
_symmetry.space_group_name_H-M   'P 1'
#
loop_
_entity.id
_entity.type
_entity.pdbx_description
1 polymer ?
#
loop_
_entity_poly.entity_id
_entity_poly.type
_entity_poly.pdbx_seq_one_letter_code
_entity_poly.pdbx_strand_id
1 'polypeptide(L)'
;KLRERFKVGHMLIIKMDIKPRVDSGVLVTAHGKKDYYILELVDGQLRLTVENGRGPVTAVFHSTNNRYHLCDGQWHNIQAVKSKNVVSLSVDNIQTEPKVGATYFTSTDTGSTLFLGGHRYLKRVRAITTRSPYVGCIKNVEISGQPVTLSPTMAEGNITIGYCPTN
;
A
#
# COMPACT_ATOMS: atom_id res chain seq x y z
N LYS A 1 2.88 -13.17 2.36
CA LYS A 1 2.40 -13.17 0.95
C LYS A 1 0.88 -13.16 0.95
N LEU A 2 0.22 -12.24 0.24
CA LEU A 2 -1.24 -12.09 0.31
C LEU A 2 -1.98 -12.82 -0.82
N ARG A 3 -1.59 -12.59 -2.08
CA ARG A 3 -2.16 -13.28 -3.26
C ARG A 3 -1.07 -13.56 -4.28
N GLU A 4 -1.00 -14.78 -4.81
CA GLU A 4 -0.05 -15.12 -5.88
C GLU A 4 -0.56 -14.70 -7.26
N ARG A 5 0.36 -14.47 -8.19
CA ARG A 5 0.07 -14.10 -9.59
C ARG A 5 -0.95 -12.95 -9.70
N PHE A 6 -0.83 -11.96 -8.82
CA PHE A 6 -1.80 -10.89 -8.69
C PHE A 6 -1.66 -9.88 -9.84
N LYS A 7 -2.77 -9.58 -10.51
CA LYS A 7 -2.87 -8.58 -11.57
C LYS A 7 -3.60 -7.36 -11.04
N VAL A 8 -2.91 -6.22 -11.03
CA VAL A 8 -3.52 -4.92 -10.66
C VAL A 8 -4.52 -4.47 -11.74
N GLY A 9 -4.18 -4.63 -13.03
CA GLY A 9 -5.09 -4.36 -14.14
C GLY A 9 -5.49 -2.89 -14.24
N HIS A 10 -6.71 -2.60 -14.70
CA HIS A 10 -7.17 -1.22 -14.90
C HIS A 10 -7.68 -0.55 -13.62
N MET A 11 -8.24 -1.31 -12.69
CA MET A 11 -8.86 -0.77 -11.49
C MET A 11 -8.48 -1.62 -10.28
N LEU A 12 -8.01 -0.95 -9.24
CA LEU A 12 -7.69 -1.57 -7.97
C LEU A 12 -8.04 -0.62 -6.84
N ILE A 13 -8.80 -1.12 -5.88
CA ILE A 13 -9.09 -0.42 -4.64
C ILE A 13 -8.57 -1.29 -3.51
N ILE A 14 -7.71 -0.75 -2.66
CA ILE A 14 -7.30 -1.43 -1.42
C ILE A 14 -7.77 -0.55 -0.26
N LYS A 15 -8.51 -1.14 0.67
CA LYS A 15 -8.89 -0.53 1.94
C LYS A 15 -8.35 -1.36 3.08
N MET A 16 -7.92 -0.71 4.15
CA MET A 16 -7.53 -1.37 5.39
C MET A 16 -7.46 -0.36 6.52
N ASP A 17 -7.52 -0.84 7.75
CA ASP A 17 -7.18 -0.03 8.91
C ASP A 17 -5.73 -0.32 9.31
N ILE A 18 -4.96 0.74 9.56
CA ILE A 18 -3.57 0.66 10.00
C ILE A 18 -3.42 1.30 11.37
N LYS A 19 -2.55 0.72 12.21
CA LYS A 19 -2.02 1.35 13.41
C LYS A 19 -0.48 1.30 13.37
N PRO A 20 0.16 2.24 12.68
CA PRO A 20 1.61 2.34 12.55
C PRO A 20 2.31 2.59 13.89
N ARG A 21 3.49 1.99 14.07
CA ARG A 21 4.43 2.29 15.16
C ARG A 21 5.71 2.97 14.68
N VAL A 22 5.83 3.14 13.37
CA VAL A 22 6.95 3.79 12.66
C VAL A 22 6.36 4.72 11.62
N ASP A 23 7.10 5.77 11.27
CA ASP A 23 6.71 6.77 10.28
C ASP A 23 7.06 6.35 8.83
N SER A 24 7.82 5.27 8.67
CA SER A 24 8.29 4.75 7.40
C SER A 24 8.16 3.23 7.31
N GLY A 25 7.54 2.74 6.25
CA GLY A 25 7.41 1.30 6.02
C GLY A 25 6.49 0.93 4.86
N VAL A 26 6.79 -0.21 4.22
CA VAL A 26 6.04 -0.72 3.07
C VAL A 26 4.74 -1.38 3.52
N LEU A 27 3.61 -0.91 3.00
CA LEU A 27 2.29 -1.49 3.28
C LEU A 27 1.91 -2.53 2.23
N VAL A 28 1.91 -2.20 0.93
CA VAL A 28 1.49 -3.12 -0.13
C VAL A 28 2.39 -2.99 -1.34
N THR A 29 2.77 -4.13 -1.93
CA THR A 29 3.52 -4.15 -3.18
C THR A 29 3.04 -5.23 -4.13
N ALA A 30 2.88 -4.88 -5.40
CA ALA A 30 2.78 -5.82 -6.50
C ALA A 30 3.66 -5.33 -7.66
N HIS A 31 4.38 -6.27 -8.29
CA HIS A 31 5.32 -5.97 -9.36
C HIS A 31 5.04 -6.82 -10.60
N GLY A 32 5.30 -6.22 -11.75
CA GLY A 32 5.46 -6.87 -13.04
C GLY A 32 6.87 -6.62 -13.57
N LYS A 33 7.08 -6.95 -14.85
CA LYS A 33 8.36 -6.73 -15.54
C LYS A 33 8.75 -5.24 -15.55
N LYS A 34 7.77 -4.38 -15.85
CA LYS A 34 7.93 -2.90 -15.88
C LYS A 34 6.96 -2.19 -14.94
N ASP A 35 5.77 -2.75 -14.78
CA ASP A 35 4.69 -2.12 -14.03
C ASP A 35 4.76 -2.47 -12.55
N TYR A 36 4.23 -1.60 -11.69
CA TYR A 36 4.16 -1.85 -10.26
C TYR A 36 3.09 -1.01 -9.58
N TYR A 37 2.68 -1.51 -8.43
CA TYR A 37 1.80 -0.83 -7.48
C TYR A 37 2.49 -0.88 -6.12
N ILE A 38 2.75 0.28 -5.53
CA ILE A 38 3.44 0.40 -4.24
C ILE A 38 2.67 1.37 -3.36
N LEU A 39 2.27 0.90 -2.19
CA LEU A 39 1.71 1.70 -1.10
C LEU A 39 2.68 1.63 0.08
N GLU A 40 3.16 2.78 0.54
CA GLU A 40 4.12 2.87 1.64
C GLU A 40 3.93 4.15 2.46
N LEU A 41 4.32 4.10 3.73
CA LEU A 41 4.54 5.28 4.56
C LEU A 41 5.96 5.78 4.33
N VAL A 42 6.17 7.06 4.07
CA VAL A 42 7.49 7.69 3.94
C VAL A 42 7.50 8.96 4.77
N ASP A 43 8.31 8.99 5.84
CA ASP A 43 8.45 10.14 6.73
C ASP A 43 7.10 10.71 7.20
N GLY A 44 6.17 9.82 7.56
CA GLY A 44 4.84 10.17 8.05
C GLY A 44 3.78 10.42 6.97
N GLN A 45 4.16 10.32 5.69
CA GLN A 45 3.26 10.54 4.56
C GLN A 45 2.84 9.21 3.93
N LEU A 46 1.55 9.02 3.70
CA LEU A 46 1.06 7.87 2.94
C LEU A 46 1.26 8.15 1.44
N ARG A 47 1.96 7.25 0.74
CA ARG A 47 2.30 7.40 -0.69
C ARG A 47 1.82 6.19 -1.47
N LEU A 48 1.09 6.46 -2.55
CA LEU A 48 0.71 5.48 -3.57
C LEU A 48 1.45 5.81 -4.86
N THR A 49 2.32 4.90 -5.28
CA THR A 49 3.05 4.99 -6.55
C THR A 49 2.62 3.87 -7.49
N VAL A 50 2.21 4.23 -8.71
CA VAL A 50 1.76 3.28 -9.73
C VAL A 50 2.49 3.55 -11.04
N GLU A 51 2.97 2.50 -11.69
CA GLU A 51 3.61 2.54 -13.00
C GLU A 51 2.82 1.67 -13.99
N ASN A 52 2.35 2.28 -15.08
CA ASN A 52 1.58 1.64 -16.15
C ASN A 52 2.40 1.48 -17.45
N GLY A 53 3.72 1.57 -17.36
CA GLY A 53 4.65 1.42 -18.49
C GLY A 53 5.12 2.73 -19.13
N ARG A 54 4.72 3.91 -18.64
CA ARG A 54 5.15 5.22 -19.17
C ARG A 54 5.48 6.23 -18.06
N GLY A 55 6.12 5.76 -17.00
CA GLY A 55 6.56 6.57 -15.88
C GLY A 55 5.58 6.46 -14.70
N PRO A 56 6.08 6.61 -13.46
CA PRO A 56 5.26 6.49 -12.29
C PRO A 56 4.36 7.71 -12.10
N VAL A 57 3.13 7.47 -11.64
CA VAL A 57 2.26 8.48 -11.04
C VAL A 57 2.23 8.25 -9.53
N THR A 58 2.36 9.33 -8.75
CA THR A 58 2.40 9.25 -7.28
C THR A 58 1.35 10.17 -6.67
N ALA A 59 0.43 9.61 -5.87
CA ALA A 59 -0.40 10.38 -4.94
C ALA A 59 0.22 10.34 -3.54
N VAL A 60 0.18 11.48 -2.84
CA VAL A 60 0.73 11.62 -1.49
C VAL A 60 -0.33 12.27 -0.60
N PHE A 61 -0.62 11.62 0.52
CA PHE A 61 -1.39 12.23 1.59
C PHE A 61 -0.43 12.87 2.59
N HIS A 62 -0.57 14.19 2.75
CA HIS A 62 0.15 14.97 3.75
C HIS A 62 -0.81 15.31 4.88
N SER A 63 -0.49 14.90 6.11
CA SER A 63 -1.20 15.47 7.26
C SER A 63 -0.77 16.92 7.42
N THR A 64 -1.74 17.83 7.45
CA THR A 64 -1.50 19.28 7.53
C THR A 64 -0.93 19.71 8.88
N ASN A 65 -1.08 18.88 9.92
CA ASN A 65 -0.90 19.31 11.31
C ASN A 65 0.31 18.65 11.99
N ASN A 66 0.69 17.43 11.59
CA ASN A 66 1.76 16.69 12.26
C ASN A 66 2.30 15.54 11.40
N ARG A 67 3.62 15.40 11.28
CA ARG A 67 4.26 14.24 10.62
C ARG A 67 3.93 12.91 11.30
N TYR A 68 3.59 12.95 12.59
CA TYR A 68 3.24 11.77 13.37
C TYR A 68 1.73 11.47 13.39
N HIS A 69 0.94 12.15 12.55
CA HIS A 69 -0.51 11.97 12.54
C HIS A 69 -0.93 10.52 12.33
N LEU A 70 -0.19 9.74 11.54
CA LEU A 70 -0.47 8.33 11.29
C LEU A 70 0.15 7.39 12.34
N CYS A 71 1.01 7.86 13.23
CA CYS A 71 1.67 7.03 14.24
C CYS A 71 1.38 7.55 15.66
N ASP A 72 0.15 7.99 15.88
CA ASP A 72 -0.35 8.54 17.14
C ASP A 72 -0.88 7.45 18.11
N GLY A 73 -0.73 6.17 17.73
CA GLY A 73 -1.21 5.01 18.48
C GLY A 73 -2.69 4.68 18.24
N GLN A 74 -3.38 5.42 17.36
CA GLN A 74 -4.76 5.16 16.96
C GLN A 74 -4.84 4.36 15.66
N TRP A 75 -6.04 3.85 15.39
CA TRP A 75 -6.34 3.21 14.11
C TRP A 75 -6.73 4.28 13.09
N HIS A 76 -6.11 4.23 11.92
CA HIS A 76 -6.46 5.06 10.78
C HIS A 76 -7.05 4.21 9.67
N ASN A 77 -8.18 4.63 9.11
CA ASN A 77 -8.75 4.00 7.94
C ASN A 77 -8.07 4.57 6.69
N ILE A 78 -7.48 3.70 5.88
CA ILE A 78 -6.83 4.12 4.64
C ILE A 78 -7.46 3.46 3.42
N GLN A 79 -7.54 4.22 2.35
CA GLN A 79 -7.97 3.74 1.04
C GLN A 79 -7.00 4.20 -0.04
N ALA A 80 -6.57 3.26 -0.86
CA ALA A 80 -5.74 3.52 -2.02
C ALA A 80 -6.50 3.12 -3.28
N VAL A 81 -6.73 4.09 -4.17
CA VAL A 81 -7.51 3.91 -5.39
C VAL A 81 -6.61 4.10 -6.59
N LYS A 82 -6.67 3.14 -7.50
CA LYS A 82 -6.12 3.20 -8.83
C LYS A 82 -7.25 2.96 -9.82
N SER A 83 -7.50 3.92 -10.69
CA SER A 83 -8.52 3.85 -11.74
C SER A 83 -7.91 4.33 -13.06
N LYS A 84 -7.64 3.40 -13.98
CA LYS A 84 -6.91 3.63 -15.23
C LYS A 84 -5.55 4.30 -14.96
N ASN A 85 -5.36 5.54 -15.40
CA ASN A 85 -4.15 6.34 -15.16
C ASN A 85 -4.31 7.31 -13.97
N VAL A 86 -5.42 7.26 -13.25
CA VAL A 86 -5.70 8.12 -12.09
C VAL A 86 -5.42 7.36 -10.80
N VAL A 87 -4.73 7.99 -9.85
CA VAL A 87 -4.47 7.47 -8.52
C VAL A 87 -4.88 8.47 -7.45
N SER A 88 -5.45 7.99 -6.36
CA SER A 88 -5.80 8.81 -5.20
C SER A 88 -5.69 8.02 -3.90
N LEU A 89 -5.59 8.76 -2.80
CA LEU A 89 -5.55 8.24 -1.44
C LEU A 89 -6.67 8.86 -0.61
N SER A 90 -7.08 8.16 0.43
CA SER A 90 -7.91 8.68 1.51
C SER A 90 -7.37 8.18 2.85
N VAL A 91 -7.36 9.04 3.85
CA VAL A 91 -7.04 8.72 5.25
C VAL A 91 -8.13 9.32 6.11
N ASP A 92 -8.79 8.51 6.94
CA ASP A 92 -9.85 8.94 7.87
C ASP A 92 -10.93 9.80 7.19
N ASN A 93 -11.33 9.38 5.98
CA ASN A 93 -12.28 10.04 5.08
C ASN A 93 -11.80 11.36 4.43
N ILE A 94 -10.56 11.76 4.68
CA ILE A 94 -9.92 12.91 4.03
C ILE A 94 -9.23 12.42 2.75
N GLN A 95 -9.75 12.83 1.60
CA GLN A 95 -9.23 12.43 0.29
C GLN A 95 -8.15 13.39 -0.21
N THR A 96 -7.14 12.84 -0.89
CA THR A 96 -6.16 13.63 -1.64
C THR A 96 -6.72 14.02 -2.99
N GLU A 97 -6.25 15.16 -3.52
CA GLU A 97 -6.44 15.49 -4.94
C GLU A 97 -5.93 14.35 -5.85
N PRO A 98 -6.76 13.83 -6.77
CA PRO A 98 -6.34 12.76 -7.67
C PRO A 98 -5.14 13.17 -8.53
N LYS A 99 -4.23 12.22 -8.76
CA LYS A 99 -3.07 12.42 -9.64
C LYS A 99 -3.25 11.61 -10.92
N VAL A 100 -2.98 12.27 -12.04
CA VAL A 100 -3.18 11.72 -13.38
C VAL A 100 -1.83 11.39 -13.99
N GLY A 101 -1.60 10.12 -14.30
CA GLY A 101 -0.44 9.63 -15.04
C GLY A 101 -0.61 9.74 -16.55
N ALA A 102 0.34 9.18 -17.30
CA ALA A 102 0.35 9.24 -18.76
C ALA A 102 -0.96 8.73 -19.40
N THR A 103 -1.45 9.49 -20.39
CA THR A 103 -2.65 9.15 -21.16
C THR A 103 -2.45 7.87 -21.96
N TYR A 104 -3.53 7.11 -22.19
CA TYR A 104 -3.59 5.84 -22.94
C TYR A 104 -2.95 4.61 -22.25
N PHE A 105 -2.04 4.80 -21.30
CA PHE A 105 -1.43 3.72 -20.51
C PHE A 105 -2.20 3.51 -19.20
N THR A 106 -3.18 2.62 -19.24
CA THR A 106 -4.19 2.52 -18.17
C THR A 106 -4.18 1.21 -17.39
N SER A 107 -3.53 0.15 -17.89
CA SER A 107 -3.36 -1.10 -17.15
C SER A 107 -2.04 -1.08 -16.39
N THR A 108 -2.04 -1.71 -15.22
CA THR A 108 -0.82 -2.02 -14.46
C THR A 108 -0.61 -3.54 -14.55
N ASP A 109 0.25 -3.97 -15.46
CA ASP A 109 0.43 -5.37 -15.80
C ASP A 109 1.43 -6.05 -14.86
N THR A 110 0.97 -6.28 -13.63
CA THR A 110 1.69 -7.08 -12.64
C THR A 110 1.44 -8.57 -12.84
N GLY A 111 2.29 -9.39 -12.24
CA GLY A 111 2.13 -10.85 -12.22
C GLY A 111 2.85 -11.53 -11.06
N SER A 112 3.44 -10.74 -10.14
CA SER A 112 4.06 -11.24 -8.93
C SER A 112 3.03 -11.51 -7.84
N THR A 113 3.52 -12.03 -6.72
CA THR A 113 2.78 -12.02 -5.47
C THR A 113 2.49 -10.59 -5.02
N LEU A 114 1.27 -10.34 -4.54
CA LEU A 114 0.89 -9.17 -3.76
C LEU A 114 1.40 -9.38 -2.33
N PHE A 115 2.26 -8.51 -1.84
CA PHE A 115 2.73 -8.54 -0.46
C PHE A 115 2.02 -7.48 0.38
N LEU A 116 1.88 -7.76 1.67
CA LEU A 116 1.32 -6.89 2.70
C LEU A 116 2.33 -6.79 3.85
N GLY A 117 2.60 -5.57 4.32
CA GLY A 117 3.51 -5.26 5.44
C GLY A 117 5.01 -5.38 5.16
N GLY A 118 5.41 -5.78 3.95
CA GLY A 118 6.82 -5.94 3.59
C GLY A 118 7.01 -6.63 2.26
N HIS A 119 8.26 -7.01 1.95
CA HIS A 119 8.61 -7.76 0.74
C HIS A 119 9.84 -8.63 1.01
N ARG A 120 9.87 -9.88 0.52
CA ARG A 120 11.01 -10.80 0.69
C ARG A 120 12.37 -10.22 0.24
N TYR A 121 12.37 -9.27 -0.69
CA TYR A 121 13.55 -8.68 -1.31
C TYR A 121 13.51 -7.15 -1.22
N LEU A 122 13.04 -6.57 -0.10
CA LEU A 122 12.89 -5.13 0.13
C LEU A 122 14.12 -4.29 -0.31
N LYS A 123 15.33 -4.83 -0.14
CA LYS A 123 16.58 -4.13 -0.50
C LYS A 123 16.87 -4.10 -2.01
N ARG A 124 16.31 -5.04 -2.80
CA ARG A 124 16.58 -5.18 -4.24
C ARG A 124 15.39 -4.80 -5.11
N VAL A 125 14.18 -4.91 -4.58
CA VAL A 125 12.99 -4.56 -5.31
C VAL A 125 13.01 -3.07 -5.68
N ARG A 126 12.57 -2.79 -6.91
CA ARG A 126 12.61 -1.46 -7.51
C ARG A 126 11.47 -0.57 -7.01
N ALA A 127 11.71 0.73 -7.07
CA ALA A 127 10.74 1.80 -6.82
C ALA A 127 10.12 1.86 -5.40
N ILE A 128 10.62 1.04 -4.46
CA ILE A 128 10.29 1.20 -3.04
C ILE A 128 11.23 2.24 -2.45
N THR A 129 10.66 3.28 -1.85
CA THR A 129 11.41 4.41 -1.26
C THR A 129 11.98 4.04 0.10
N THR A 130 11.13 3.52 1.00
CA THR A 130 11.51 3.26 2.40
C THR A 130 12.50 2.13 2.61
N ARG A 131 12.37 1.08 1.80
CA ARG A 131 13.17 -0.16 1.89
C ARG A 131 13.19 -0.78 3.31
N SER A 132 12.11 -0.57 4.05
CA SER A 132 11.88 -1.04 5.41
C SER A 132 10.50 -1.72 5.49
N PRO A 133 10.37 -2.84 6.24
CA PRO A 133 9.07 -3.45 6.47
C PRO A 133 8.19 -2.53 7.31
N TYR A 134 6.88 -2.67 7.18
CA TYR A 134 5.95 -1.98 8.05
C TYR A 134 6.00 -2.58 9.46
N VAL A 135 5.97 -1.71 10.47
CA VAL A 135 5.89 -2.10 11.88
C VAL A 135 4.65 -1.46 12.47
N GLY A 136 3.71 -2.29 12.90
CA GLY A 136 2.42 -1.86 13.41
C GLY A 136 1.37 -2.95 13.23
N CYS A 137 0.10 -2.56 13.28
CA CYS A 137 -1.00 -3.48 13.08
C CYS A 137 -1.79 -3.12 11.82
N ILE A 138 -2.41 -4.13 11.21
CA ILE A 138 -3.29 -4.01 10.05
C ILE A 138 -4.52 -4.87 10.31
N LYS A 139 -5.72 -4.35 10.02
CA LYS A 139 -6.97 -5.13 10.05
C LYS A 139 -7.91 -4.68 8.93
N ASN A 140 -9.02 -5.40 8.77
CA ASN A 140 -10.10 -5.05 7.82
C ASN A 140 -9.60 -4.84 6.38
N VAL A 141 -8.68 -5.69 5.93
CA VAL A 141 -8.12 -5.61 4.57
C VAL A 141 -9.20 -6.02 3.56
N GLU A 142 -9.46 -5.14 2.61
CA GLU A 142 -10.39 -5.35 1.51
C GLU A 142 -9.68 -5.00 0.19
N ILE A 143 -9.82 -5.87 -0.81
CA ILE A 143 -9.30 -5.68 -2.16
C ILE A 143 -10.47 -5.68 -3.14
N SER A 144 -10.74 -4.53 -3.75
CA SER A 144 -11.80 -4.32 -4.74
C SER A 144 -13.17 -4.82 -4.26
N GLY A 145 -13.56 -4.47 -3.03
CA GLY A 145 -14.83 -4.88 -2.43
C GLY A 145 -14.82 -6.28 -1.81
N GLN A 146 -13.72 -7.03 -1.91
CA GLN A 146 -13.61 -8.38 -1.35
C GLN A 146 -12.76 -8.37 -0.08
N PRO A 147 -13.35 -8.71 1.09
CA PRO A 147 -12.60 -8.88 2.33
C PRO A 147 -11.51 -9.94 2.17
N VAL A 148 -10.38 -9.74 2.83
CA VAL A 148 -9.24 -10.67 2.82
C VAL A 148 -9.07 -11.29 4.20
N THR A 149 -9.27 -12.60 4.29
CA THR A 149 -8.96 -13.38 5.49
C THR A 149 -7.45 -13.61 5.58
N LEU A 150 -6.80 -13.04 6.60
CA LEU A 150 -5.39 -13.26 6.88
C LEU A 150 -5.22 -14.59 7.62
N SER A 151 -4.40 -15.48 7.07
CA SER A 151 -4.10 -16.80 7.65
C SER A 151 -2.63 -16.91 8.06
N PRO A 152 -2.28 -17.64 9.14
CA PRO A 152 -0.89 -17.86 9.54
C PRO A 152 0.01 -18.40 8.43
N THR A 153 -0.53 -19.17 7.48
CA THR A 153 0.22 -19.69 6.33
C THR A 153 0.69 -18.60 5.36
N MET A 154 0.09 -17.41 5.42
CA MET A 154 0.47 -16.24 4.62
C MET A 154 1.63 -15.44 5.25
N ALA A 155 1.91 -15.65 6.55
CA ALA A 155 2.91 -14.91 7.29
C ALA A 155 4.32 -15.40 7.00
N GLU A 156 5.24 -14.46 6.78
CA GLU A 156 6.68 -14.73 6.62
C GLU A 156 7.43 -13.68 7.44
N GLY A 157 8.22 -14.11 8.43
CA GLY A 157 8.91 -13.23 9.39
C GLY A 157 8.14 -13.05 10.72
N ASN A 158 8.45 -11.97 11.44
CA ASN A 158 7.88 -11.66 12.76
C ASN A 158 6.46 -11.07 12.62
N ILE A 159 5.48 -11.92 12.37
CA ILE A 159 4.08 -11.54 12.19
C ILE A 159 3.23 -12.37 13.14
N THR A 160 2.24 -11.73 13.77
CA THR A 160 1.24 -12.41 14.57
C THR A 160 -0.15 -12.10 14.03
N ILE A 161 -1.00 -13.13 13.93
CA ILE A 161 -2.35 -13.01 13.37
C ILE A 161 -3.36 -13.29 14.47
N GLY A 162 -4.43 -12.51 14.48
CA GLY A 162 -5.54 -12.65 15.43
C GLY A 162 -5.49 -11.68 16.60
N TYR A 163 -4.35 -11.01 16.85
CA TYR A 163 -4.28 -9.93 17.84
C TYR A 163 -3.25 -8.87 17.46
N CYS A 164 -3.42 -7.67 18.02
CA CYS A 164 -2.50 -6.54 17.89
C CYS A 164 -2.07 -6.11 19.30
N PRO A 165 -0.79 -6.24 19.67
CA PRO A 165 -0.31 -5.84 20.99
C PRO A 165 -0.60 -4.36 21.30
N THR A 166 -0.97 -4.09 22.54
CA THR A 166 -1.23 -2.74 23.06
C THR A 166 -0.01 -2.06 23.67
N ASN A 167 1.05 -2.83 23.99
CA ASN A 167 2.28 -2.35 24.65
C ASN A 167 3.22 -1.66 23.70
#